data_AF-A0A0N8H3C7-F1
#
_entry.id   AF-A0A0N8H3C7-F1
#
_cell.length_a   1.000
_cell.length_b   1.000
_cell.length_c   1.000
_cell.angle_alpha   90.00
_cell.angle_beta   90.00
_cell.angle_gamma   90.00
#
_symmetry.space_group_name_H-M   'P 1'
#
loop_
_entity.id
_entity.type
_entity.pdbx_description
1 polymer ?
#
loop_
_entity_poly.entity_id
_entity_poly.type
_entity_poly.pdbx_seq_one_letter_code
_entity_poly.pdbx_strand_id
1 'polypeptide(L)' 'MLHKSVFYYRAKGRSDELLRMRMNEIAAVRVRYGFWRIHILLRREGFMDNHKRMYRVYCEKG' A
#
# COMPACT_ATOMS: atom_id res chain seq x y z
N MET A 1 5.62 37.52 13.28
CA MET A 1 6.61 36.46 13.55
C MET A 1 5.84 35.17 13.83
N LEU A 2 5.95 34.13 12.99
CA LEU A 2 5.29 32.85 13.25
C LEU A 2 6.14 32.01 14.23
N HIS A 3 5.50 31.48 15.27
CA HIS A 3 6.15 30.71 16.33
C HIS A 3 6.47 29.29 15.85
N LYS A 4 7.58 28.69 16.31
CA LYS A 4 8.02 27.35 15.87
C LYS A 4 6.97 26.26 16.09
N SER A 5 6.07 26.47 17.06
CA SER A 5 4.93 25.60 17.37
C SER A 5 3.86 25.55 16.26
N VAL A 6 3.92 26.42 15.25
CA VAL A 6 3.01 26.38 14.09
C VAL A 6 3.46 25.35 13.05
N PHE A 7 4.73 24.93 13.07
CA PHE A 7 5.28 23.98 12.11
C PHE A 7 5.18 22.54 12.64
N TYR A 8 4.03 21.90 12.40
CA TYR A 8 3.88 20.46 12.59
C TYR A 8 4.28 19.70 11.32
N TYR A 9 5.07 18.64 11.48
CA TYR A 9 5.37 17.73 10.39
C TYR A 9 4.08 17.06 9.90
N ARG A 10 3.66 17.38 8.68
CA ARG A 10 2.68 16.59 7.94
C ARG A 10 3.43 15.58 7.09
N ALA A 11 3.31 14.30 7.44
CA ALA A 11 3.82 13.23 6.60
C ALA A 11 3.14 13.31 5.23
N LYS A 12 3.92 13.66 4.19
CA LYS A 12 3.45 13.58 2.81
C LYS A 12 3.52 12.11 2.40
N GLY A 13 2.42 11.39 2.62
CA GLY A 13 2.32 9.98 2.29
C GLY A 13 2.63 9.75 0.81
N ARG A 14 3.47 8.77 0.51
CA ARG A 14 3.63 8.27 -0.85
C ARG A 14 2.27 7.75 -1.30
N SER A 15 1.80 8.12 -2.49
CA SER A 15 0.49 7.64 -2.95
C SER A 15 0.46 6.10 -2.94
N ASP A 16 -0.46 5.53 -2.18
CA ASP A 16 -0.74 4.09 -2.12
C ASP A 16 -1.65 3.65 -3.29
N GLU A 17 -2.08 4.58 -4.14
CA GLU A 17 -3.14 4.39 -5.12
C GLU A 17 -2.77 3.35 -6.18
N LEU A 18 -1.55 3.40 -6.71
CA LEU A 18 -1.07 2.44 -7.70
C LEU A 18 -0.95 1.03 -7.11
N LEU A 19 -0.42 0.92 -5.88
CA LEU A 19 -0.35 -0.35 -5.16
C LEU A 19 -1.75 -0.91 -4.88
N ARG A 20 -2.69 -0.06 -4.48
CA ARG A 20 -4.08 -0.41 -4.19
C ARG A 20 -4.81 -0.90 -5.44
N MET A 21 -4.69 -0.19 -6.56
CA MET A 21 -5.28 -0.62 -7.84
C MET A 21 -4.74 -1.98 -8.25
N ARG A 22 -3.41 -2.15 -8.23
CA ARG A 22 -2.79 -3.40 -8.69
C ARG A 22 -3.14 -4.60 -7.81
N MET A 23 -3.18 -4.39 -6.49
CA MET A 23 -3.59 -5.41 -5.54
C MET A 23 -5.05 -5.84 -5.75
N ASN A 24 -5.94 -4.88 -6.01
CA ASN A 24 -7.34 -5.15 -6.34
C ASN A 24 -7.50 -5.92 -7.65
N GLU A 25 -6.74 -5.59 -8.68
CA GLU A 25 -6.75 -6.33 -9.95
C GLU A 25 -6.36 -7.80 -9.74
N ILE A 26 -5.28 -8.06 -8.98
CA ILE A 26 -4.84 -9.43 -8.69
C ILE A 26 -5.90 -10.18 -7.87
N ALA A 27 -6.48 -9.53 -6.86
CA ALA A 27 -7.53 -10.11 -6.03
C ALA A 27 -8.80 -10.43 -6.83
N ALA A 28 -9.20 -9.54 -7.76
CA ALA A 28 -10.36 -9.73 -8.63
C ALA A 28 -10.16 -10.89 -9.62
N VAL A 29 -8.96 -11.00 -10.21
CA VAL A 29 -8.65 -12.09 -11.15
C VAL A 29 -8.47 -13.43 -10.44
N ARG A 30 -7.98 -13.43 -9.19
CA ARG A 30 -7.63 -14.65 -8.44
C ARG A 30 -8.24 -14.64 -7.04
N VAL A 31 -9.56 -14.72 -6.95
CA VAL A 31 -10.36 -14.64 -5.70
C VAL A 31 -9.87 -15.59 -4.59
N ARG A 32 -9.32 -16.77 -4.93
CA ARG A 32 -8.76 -17.71 -3.95
C ARG A 32 -7.42 -17.28 -3.32
N TYR A 33 -6.77 -16.24 -3.83
CA TYR A 33 -5.44 -15.87 -3.38
C TYR A 33 -5.54 -14.96 -2.15
N GLY A 34 -4.98 -15.42 -1.03
CA GLY A 34 -4.78 -14.57 0.14
C GLY A 34 -3.59 -13.61 -0.03
N PHE A 35 -3.43 -12.72 0.95
CA PHE A 35 -2.41 -11.66 0.97
C PHE A 35 -1.00 -12.10 0.52
N TRP A 36 -0.48 -13.21 1.07
CA TRP A 36 0.89 -13.65 0.76
C TRP A 36 1.10 -14.00 -0.71
N ARG A 37 0.09 -14.56 -1.38
CA ARG A 37 0.17 -14.88 -2.82
C ARG A 37 0.17 -13.60 -3.66
N ILE A 38 -0.64 -12.62 -3.26
CA ILE A 38 -0.70 -11.30 -3.90
C ILE A 38 0.62 -10.54 -3.68
N HIS A 39 1.19 -10.59 -2.48
CA HIS A 39 2.47 -9.95 -2.15
C HIS A 39 3.62 -10.48 -3.02
N ILE A 40 3.69 -11.79 -3.23
CA ILE A 40 4.71 -12.41 -4.10
C ILE A 40 4.54 -11.94 -5.55
N LEU A 41 3.31 -11.84 -6.06
CA LEU A 41 3.06 -11.36 -7.42
C LEU A 41 3.47 -9.89 -7.58
N LEU A 42 3.09 -9.04 -6.63
CA LEU A 42 3.52 -7.64 -6.61
C LEU A 42 5.04 -7.50 -6.55
N ARG A 43 5.74 -8.34 -5.77
CA ARG A 43 7.21 -8.35 -5.74
C ARG A 43 7.82 -8.72 -7.10
N ARG A 44 7.21 -9.64 -7.84
CA ARG A 44 7.65 -10.01 -9.20
C ARG A 44 7.43 -8.88 -10.21
N GLU A 45 6.42 -8.05 -9.99
CA GLU A 45 6.15 -6.84 -10.80
C GLU A 45 7.02 -5.65 -10.40
N GLY A 46 7.92 -5.80 -9.41
CA GLY A 46 8.87 -4.77 -9.00
C GLY A 46 8.42 -3.91 -7.81
N PHE A 47 7.27 -4.22 -7.19
CA PHE A 47 6.86 -3.53 -5.96
C PHE A 47 7.75 -3.95 -4.79
N MET A 48 8.67 -3.06 -4.39
CA MET A 48 9.63 -3.32 -3.31
C MET A 48 9.13 -2.94 -1.91
N ASP A 49 7.85 -2.61 -1.77
CA ASP A 49 7.29 -2.20 -0.49
C ASP A 49 7.34 -3.28 0.57
N ASN A 50 7.56 -2.85 1.82
CA ASN A 50 7.56 -3.74 2.97
C ASN A 50 6.18 -4.41 3.10
N HIS A 51 6.17 -5.71 3.39
CA HIS A 51 4.95 -6.51 3.58
C HIS A 51 4.01 -5.88 4.62
N LYS A 52 4.53 -5.19 5.65
CA LYS A 52 3.71 -4.45 6.63
C LYS A 52 2.88 -3.33 6.00
N ARG A 53 3.47 -2.55 5.08
CA ARG A 53 2.77 -1.48 4.35
C ARG A 53 1.72 -2.08 3.43
N MET A 54 2.10 -3.10 2.66
CA MET A 54 1.19 -3.78 1.75
C MET A 54 0.01 -4.42 2.50
N TYR A 55 0.25 -5.04 3.65
CA TYR A 55 -0.79 -5.67 4.47
C TYR A 55 -1.81 -4.65 4.98
N ARG A 56 -1.34 -3.46 5.40
CA ARG A 56 -2.24 -2.37 5.81
C ARG A 56 -3.14 -1.92 4.66
N VAL A 57 -2.58 -1.74 3.46
CA VAL A 57 -3.35 -1.40 2.24
C VAL A 57 -4.33 -2.51 1.87
N TYR A 58 -3.94 -3.78 2.03
CA TYR A 58 -4.81 -4.95 1.82
C TYR A 58 -6.00 -4.96 2.78
N CYS A 59 -5.77 -4.73 4.08
CA CYS A 59 -6.83 -4.69 5.09
C CYS A 59 -7.76 -3.48 4.94
N GLU A 60 -7.29 -2.33 4.43
CA GLU A 60 -8.16 -1.18 4.15
C GLU A 60 -9.15 -1.41 2.99
N LYS A 61 -9.01 -2.53 2.25
CA LYS A 61 -9.89 -2.94 1.15
C LYS A 61 -10.68 -4.21 1.41
N GLY A 62 -10.32 -4.96 2.46
CA GLY A 62 -10.95 -6.22 2.85
C GLY A 62 -12.19 -6.04 3.70
#